data_AF-A0A3B9ELK5-F1
#
_entry.id   AF-A0A3B9ELK5-F1
#
_cell.length_a   1.000
_cell.length_b   1.000
_cell.length_c   1.000
_cell.angle_alpha   90.00
_cell.angle_beta   90.00
_cell.angle_gamma   90.00
#
_symmetry.space_group_name_H-M   'P 1'
#
loop_
_entity.id
_entity.type
_entity.pdbx_description
1 polymer ?
#
loop_
_entity_poly.entity_id
_entity_poly.type
_entity_poly.pdbx_seq_one_letter_code
_entity_poly.pdbx_strand_id
1 'polypeptide(L)'
;MQNVDVKLGASDIKGTVMIRLGGTRPKVSAELQSTMLDLDELLPKNESKAKPEPAPATGKGADAAGGGGGGAGDGRLFPADPLPLDGLKATDADLKLDAAKLRVNKMDIRDLRMVLRLAAGRLTLKPFQAVVADGTISGDIVLGADQAVPPLSVNLDVAKLDYGKLVAAMGEKPVAEGTADATIKLTGVGSSVRQIMAGLDGKLRLVSEKGRIESNLLNIASADIMSALPLVDSKGDKDLRCAVADFDIVKGIANAKALVIETGGLSVVGVGGVNLRDETLNLVLEPRAKKTSLLSAAMVPVAIRGTLAKPEPKVNPADLVTGVAGNVVSGAAAVMTMGLSALAQTAFNRVAKTDETDYCAQALAGKQVTPAKGSKPAKESQQAPAQQQPQSQPADPVKQLEKGLGNLKSLFGK
;
A
#
# COMPACT_ATOMS: atom_id res chain seq x y z
N MET A 1 8.76 -39.58 25.56
CA MET A 1 8.85 -38.12 25.75
C MET A 1 9.79 -37.88 26.92
N GLN A 2 10.69 -36.91 26.81
CA GLN A 2 11.60 -36.50 27.86
C GLN A 2 11.24 -35.08 28.29
N ASN A 3 11.32 -34.80 29.59
CA ASN A 3 11.17 -33.45 30.11
C ASN A 3 12.46 -32.67 29.86
N VAL A 4 12.32 -31.39 29.54
CA VAL A 4 13.43 -30.47 29.30
C VAL A 4 13.20 -29.25 30.18
N ASP A 5 14.26 -28.80 30.85
CA ASP A 5 14.37 -27.52 31.55
C ASP A 5 15.80 -27.04 31.34
N VAL A 6 15.98 -26.16 30.37
CA VAL A 6 17.30 -25.74 29.89
C VAL A 6 17.39 -24.23 29.88
N LYS A 7 18.55 -23.73 30.29
CA LYS A 7 18.95 -22.33 30.13
C LYS A 7 20.15 -22.26 29.20
N LEU A 8 20.06 -21.42 28.18
CA LEU A 8 21.08 -21.20 27.16
C LEU A 8 21.21 -19.69 26.97
N GLY A 9 22.26 -19.10 27.54
CA GLY A 9 22.43 -17.65 27.53
C GLY A 9 21.28 -16.94 28.23
N ALA A 10 20.65 -15.99 27.55
CA ALA A 10 19.45 -15.30 28.04
C ALA A 10 18.15 -16.14 27.89
N SER A 11 18.21 -17.28 27.20
CA SER A 11 17.03 -18.10 26.91
C SER A 11 16.72 -19.13 27.99
N ASP A 12 15.45 -19.30 28.32
CA ASP A 12 14.92 -20.42 29.10
C ASP A 12 13.89 -21.21 28.31
N ILE A 13 13.99 -22.54 28.33
CA ILE A 13 13.05 -23.44 27.65
C ILE A 13 12.67 -24.57 28.60
N LYS A 14 11.37 -24.75 28.80
CA LYS A 14 10.79 -25.84 29.60
C LYS A 14 9.75 -26.60 28.80
N GLY A 15 9.58 -27.88 29.07
CA GLY A 15 8.47 -28.66 28.52
C GLY A 15 8.86 -30.08 28.18
N THR A 16 8.27 -30.63 27.11
CA THR A 16 8.50 -32.01 26.70
C THR A 16 8.98 -32.08 25.26
N VAL A 17 9.93 -32.98 25.01
CA VAL A 17 10.47 -33.26 23.69
C VAL A 17 10.47 -34.76 23.44
N MET A 18 10.20 -35.15 22.21
CA MET A 18 10.30 -36.52 21.74
C MET A 18 10.92 -36.53 20.36
N ILE A 19 12.02 -37.27 20.23
CA ILE A 19 12.72 -37.45 18.97
C ILE A 19 12.52 -38.89 18.54
N ARG A 20 12.04 -39.08 17.31
CA ARG A 20 11.97 -40.39 16.65
C ARG A 20 12.93 -40.37 15.47
N LEU A 21 13.99 -41.17 15.55
CA LEU A 21 15.01 -41.25 14.50
C LEU A 21 14.73 -42.36 13.47
N GLY A 22 13.75 -43.23 13.72
CA GLY A 22 13.37 -44.30 12.80
C GLY A 22 12.44 -43.83 11.68
N GLY A 23 12.41 -44.58 10.57
CA GLY A 23 11.60 -44.29 9.39
C GLY A 23 12.38 -43.58 8.28
N THR A 24 11.67 -43.07 7.27
CA THR A 24 12.28 -42.35 6.14
C THR A 24 12.75 -40.94 6.49
N ARG A 25 12.20 -40.34 7.56
CA ARG A 25 12.56 -39.02 8.06
C ARG A 25 12.52 -39.02 9.58
N PRO A 26 13.51 -38.43 10.27
CA PRO A 26 13.40 -38.19 11.70
C PRO A 26 12.22 -37.26 11.98
N LYS A 27 11.59 -37.43 13.15
CA LYS A 27 10.49 -36.60 13.61
C LYS A 27 10.76 -36.06 15.00
N VAL A 28 10.61 -34.75 15.15
CA VAL A 28 10.66 -34.05 16.44
C VAL A 28 9.26 -33.64 16.85
N SER A 29 8.84 -34.01 18.06
CA SER A 29 7.59 -33.53 18.65
C SER A 29 7.91 -32.81 19.95
N ALA A 30 7.43 -31.57 20.11
CA ALA A 30 7.75 -30.76 21.29
C ALA A 30 6.57 -29.87 21.72
N GLU A 31 6.38 -29.77 23.03
CA GLU A 31 5.52 -28.77 23.66
C GLU A 31 6.39 -27.96 24.63
N LEU A 32 6.64 -26.71 24.28
CA LEU A 32 7.64 -25.86 24.91
C LEU A 32 7.03 -24.57 25.44
N GLN A 33 7.54 -24.15 26.59
CA GLN A 33 7.26 -22.89 27.24
C GLN A 33 8.56 -22.13 27.50
N SER A 34 8.52 -20.82 27.39
CA SER A 34 9.68 -19.95 27.60
C SER A 34 9.27 -18.61 28.21
N THR A 35 10.03 -18.12 29.17
CA THR A 35 9.87 -16.75 29.67
C THR A 35 10.59 -15.77 28.74
N MET A 36 11.81 -16.10 28.34
CA MET A 36 12.63 -15.40 27.35
C MET A 36 13.22 -16.42 26.38
N LEU A 37 13.01 -16.19 25.08
CA LEU A 37 13.66 -16.94 24.01
C LEU A 37 14.44 -15.96 23.13
N ASP A 38 15.76 -16.02 23.17
CA ASP A 38 16.63 -15.14 22.37
C ASP A 38 17.20 -15.92 21.17
N LEU A 39 16.54 -15.79 20.01
CA LEU A 39 16.98 -16.48 18.80
C LEU A 39 18.26 -15.89 18.21
N ASP A 40 18.62 -14.65 18.56
CA ASP A 40 19.87 -14.02 18.08
C ASP A 40 21.11 -14.65 18.72
N GLU A 41 20.94 -15.25 19.90
CA GLU A 41 21.97 -16.01 20.61
C GLU A 41 21.95 -17.50 20.24
N LEU A 42 20.76 -18.06 19.97
CA LEU A 42 20.59 -19.49 19.70
C LEU A 42 20.84 -19.91 18.25
N LEU A 43 20.54 -19.03 17.29
CA LEU A 43 20.72 -19.35 15.88
C LEU A 43 22.15 -19.02 15.45
N PRO A 44 22.79 -19.86 14.61
CA PRO A 44 24.05 -19.53 13.99
C PRO A 44 23.93 -18.16 13.31
N LYS A 45 24.85 -17.25 13.61
CA LYS A 45 24.96 -16.00 12.85
C LYS A 45 25.32 -16.39 11.43
N ASN A 46 24.33 -16.41 10.54
CA ASN A 46 24.59 -16.55 9.12
C ASN A 46 25.42 -15.33 8.72
N GLU A 47 26.73 -15.50 8.65
CA GLU A 47 27.60 -14.60 7.92
C GLU A 47 27.14 -14.65 6.47
N SER A 48 26.21 -13.76 6.12
CA SER A 48 25.95 -13.43 4.74
C SER A 48 27.30 -12.99 4.20
N LYS A 49 27.95 -13.86 3.40
CA LYS A 49 29.23 -13.56 2.74
C LYS A 49 29.00 -12.41 1.77
N ALA A 50 29.06 -11.20 2.28
CA ALA A 50 29.09 -9.96 1.53
C ALA A 50 30.33 -9.18 1.96
N LYS A 51 31.47 -9.55 1.37
CA LYS A 51 32.56 -8.61 1.13
C LYS A 51 33.35 -9.03 -0.11
N PRO A 52 33.04 -8.52 -1.31
CA PRO A 52 34.10 -8.22 -2.25
C PRO A 52 34.90 -7.08 -1.64
N GLU A 53 36.19 -7.32 -1.46
CA GLU A 53 37.19 -6.33 -1.11
C GLU A 53 37.09 -5.14 -2.11
N PRO A 54 37.02 -3.88 -1.65
CA PRO A 54 36.93 -2.76 -2.57
C PRO A 54 38.26 -2.59 -3.31
N ALA A 55 38.25 -2.84 -4.61
CA ALA A 55 39.30 -2.31 -5.50
C ALA A 55 39.24 -0.77 -5.49
N PRO A 56 40.38 -0.07 -5.52
CA PRO A 56 40.41 1.37 -5.36
C PRO A 56 39.94 2.07 -6.64
N ALA A 57 38.89 2.88 -6.55
CA ALA A 57 38.55 3.86 -7.58
C ALA A 57 38.13 5.19 -6.95
N THR A 58 38.94 6.19 -7.23
CA THR A 58 38.81 7.61 -6.95
C THR A 58 37.54 8.22 -7.56
N GLY A 59 36.76 8.98 -6.79
CA GLY A 59 35.71 9.85 -7.33
C GLY A 59 34.70 10.32 -6.27
N LYS A 60 34.58 11.64 -6.09
CA LYS A 60 33.73 12.34 -5.11
C LYS A 60 32.23 12.20 -5.39
N GLY A 61 31.42 12.14 -4.33
CA GLY A 61 29.98 12.46 -4.35
C GLY A 61 29.15 11.53 -3.48
N ALA A 62 29.03 11.87 -2.19
CA ALA A 62 28.16 11.20 -1.24
C ALA A 62 26.72 11.71 -1.40
N ASP A 63 25.76 10.80 -1.39
CA ASP A 63 24.45 11.00 -0.77
C ASP A 63 23.91 9.64 -0.31
N ALA A 64 23.65 9.54 0.99
CA ALA A 64 23.26 8.34 1.70
C ALA A 64 21.75 8.11 1.58
N ALA A 65 21.36 6.90 1.19
CA ALA A 65 19.99 6.41 1.32
C ALA A 65 19.99 4.93 1.69
N GLY A 66 19.31 4.61 2.80
CA GLY A 66 18.61 3.35 3.01
C GLY A 66 19.44 2.16 3.50
N GLY A 67 19.39 1.90 4.80
CA GLY A 67 19.72 0.60 5.37
C GLY A 67 18.67 -0.46 5.01
N GLY A 68 19.14 -1.67 4.69
CA GLY A 68 18.30 -2.85 4.46
C GLY A 68 19.02 -3.84 3.54
N GLY A 69 19.55 -4.91 4.11
CA GLY A 69 20.47 -5.86 3.47
C GLY A 69 19.98 -6.40 2.13
N GLY A 70 20.52 -5.84 1.04
CA GLY A 70 20.37 -6.38 -0.30
C GLY A 70 21.26 -7.61 -0.46
N GLY A 71 20.66 -8.71 -0.93
CA GLY A 71 21.39 -9.84 -1.49
C GLY A 71 22.37 -9.36 -2.57
N ALA A 72 23.47 -10.09 -2.75
CA ALA A 72 24.52 -9.72 -3.66
C ALA A 72 24.02 -9.65 -5.12
N GLY A 73 23.85 -8.44 -5.65
CA GLY A 73 23.81 -8.17 -7.09
C GLY A 73 22.44 -7.77 -7.66
N ASP A 74 22.48 -6.74 -8.51
CA ASP A 74 21.40 -6.13 -9.33
C ASP A 74 20.61 -4.94 -8.75
N GLY A 75 20.78 -4.61 -7.46
CA GLY A 75 20.19 -3.41 -6.86
C GLY A 75 18.69 -3.50 -6.57
N ARG A 76 18.11 -4.70 -6.63
CA ARG A 76 16.71 -4.99 -6.34
C ARG A 76 16.50 -5.42 -4.88
N LEU A 77 15.31 -5.17 -4.34
CA LEU A 77 14.89 -5.52 -2.98
C LEU A 77 14.58 -7.00 -2.81
N PHE A 78 13.98 -7.66 -3.81
CA PHE A 78 13.59 -9.07 -3.67
C PHE A 78 14.75 -9.99 -4.07
N PRO A 79 15.39 -10.74 -3.15
CA PRO A 79 16.52 -11.57 -3.52
C PRO A 79 16.11 -12.70 -4.47
N ALA A 80 16.98 -12.95 -5.45
CA ALA A 80 16.84 -14.06 -6.39
C ALA A 80 17.36 -15.39 -5.84
N ASP A 81 18.11 -15.35 -4.73
CA ASP A 81 18.74 -16.51 -4.11
C ASP A 81 17.71 -17.59 -3.79
N PRO A 82 18.04 -18.87 -4.05
CA PRO A 82 17.19 -19.98 -3.68
C PRO A 82 16.86 -19.97 -2.18
N LEU A 83 15.60 -20.21 -1.84
CA LEU A 83 15.16 -20.36 -0.46
C LEU A 83 15.86 -21.60 0.17
N PRO A 84 16.37 -21.49 1.41
CA PRO A 84 17.07 -22.58 2.09
C PRO A 84 16.06 -23.61 2.64
N LEU A 85 15.44 -24.39 1.75
CA LEU A 85 14.32 -25.28 2.09
C LEU A 85 14.73 -26.72 2.42
N ASP A 86 16.00 -27.08 2.26
CA ASP A 86 16.46 -28.46 2.41
C ASP A 86 16.21 -29.03 3.81
N GLY A 87 16.37 -28.19 4.85
CA GLY A 87 16.04 -28.57 6.22
C GLY A 87 14.58 -28.97 6.40
N LEU A 88 13.65 -28.33 5.67
CA LEU A 88 12.23 -28.66 5.73
C LEU A 88 11.91 -30.02 5.07
N LYS A 89 12.75 -30.46 4.12
CA LYS A 89 12.62 -31.77 3.47
C LYS A 89 13.31 -32.88 4.27
N ALA A 90 14.27 -32.54 5.13
CA ALA A 90 15.07 -33.53 5.84
C ALA A 90 14.38 -34.11 7.08
N THR A 91 13.42 -33.40 7.68
CA THR A 91 12.80 -33.78 8.96
C THR A 91 11.30 -33.49 8.97
N ASP A 92 10.59 -34.19 9.85
CA ASP A 92 9.23 -33.84 10.26
C ASP A 92 9.27 -33.18 11.65
N ALA A 93 8.30 -32.32 11.95
CA ALA A 93 8.17 -31.67 13.24
C ALA A 93 6.71 -31.40 13.64
N ASP A 94 6.40 -31.55 14.92
CA ASP A 94 5.20 -31.01 15.55
C ASP A 94 5.65 -30.20 16.76
N LEU A 95 5.50 -28.88 16.73
CA LEU A 95 5.95 -27.98 17.79
C LEU A 95 4.78 -27.11 18.24
N LYS A 96 4.49 -27.13 19.54
CA LYS A 96 3.72 -26.09 20.22
C LYS A 96 4.69 -25.25 21.06
N LEU A 97 4.68 -23.95 20.85
CA LEU A 97 5.52 -23.00 21.59
C LEU A 97 4.67 -21.88 22.16
N ASP A 98 4.78 -21.68 23.47
CA ASP A 98 4.24 -20.54 24.21
C ASP A 98 5.43 -19.77 24.83
N ALA A 99 5.75 -18.58 24.33
CA ALA A 99 6.86 -17.77 24.82
C ALA A 99 6.38 -16.37 25.24
N ALA A 100 6.65 -15.99 26.49
CA ALA A 100 6.26 -14.68 27.01
C ALA A 100 7.03 -13.54 26.30
N LYS A 101 8.30 -13.78 25.99
CA LYS A 101 9.13 -12.89 25.17
C LYS A 101 10.02 -13.69 24.23
N LEU A 102 10.03 -13.29 22.96
CA LEU A 102 10.91 -13.77 21.91
C LEU A 102 11.73 -12.58 21.40
N ARG A 103 13.06 -12.72 21.32
CA ARG A 103 13.91 -11.78 20.60
C ARG A 103 14.42 -12.41 19.32
N VAL A 104 14.28 -11.68 18.22
CA VAL A 104 14.78 -12.07 16.90
C VAL A 104 15.14 -10.82 16.09
N ASN A 105 16.32 -10.81 15.49
CA ASN A 105 16.91 -9.68 14.79
C ASN A 105 16.77 -8.35 15.56
N LYS A 106 17.07 -8.38 16.87
CA LYS A 106 16.91 -7.25 17.82
C LYS A 106 15.47 -6.76 18.02
N MET A 107 14.47 -7.39 17.41
CA MET A 107 13.07 -7.09 17.66
C MET A 107 12.56 -7.93 18.83
N ASP A 108 11.91 -7.26 19.78
CA ASP A 108 11.22 -7.91 20.88
C ASP A 108 9.76 -8.20 20.48
N ILE A 109 9.41 -9.48 20.49
CA ILE A 109 8.07 -10.03 20.28
C ILE A 109 7.57 -10.54 21.63
N ARG A 110 6.33 -10.23 22.00
CA ARG A 110 5.72 -10.68 23.27
C ARG A 110 4.57 -11.65 23.01
N ASP A 111 4.22 -12.42 24.04
CA ASP A 111 3.04 -13.29 24.06
C ASP A 111 2.92 -14.17 22.81
N LEU A 112 4.05 -14.72 22.38
CA LEU A 112 4.12 -15.60 21.21
C LEU A 112 3.42 -16.91 21.55
N ARG A 113 2.45 -17.27 20.72
CA ARG A 113 1.79 -18.57 20.73
C ARG A 113 1.75 -19.11 19.32
N MET A 114 2.37 -20.27 19.13
CA MET A 114 2.41 -20.88 17.81
C MET A 114 2.31 -22.40 17.85
N VAL A 115 1.63 -22.94 16.85
CA VAL A 115 1.64 -24.36 16.53
C VAL A 115 2.24 -24.52 15.14
N LEU A 116 3.40 -25.17 15.09
CA LEU A 116 4.12 -25.49 13.87
C LEU A 116 4.01 -26.98 13.59
N ARG A 117 3.65 -27.32 12.36
CA ARG A 117 3.66 -28.68 11.84
C ARG A 117 4.46 -28.71 10.55
N LEU A 118 5.47 -29.54 10.51
CA LEU A 118 6.25 -29.88 9.34
C LEU A 118 6.04 -31.36 9.03
N ALA A 119 5.41 -31.64 7.90
CA ALA A 119 5.15 -33.02 7.47
C ALA A 119 5.53 -33.18 6.01
N ALA A 120 6.51 -34.04 5.75
CA ALA A 120 6.99 -34.38 4.41
C ALA A 120 7.37 -33.16 3.55
N GLY A 121 7.90 -32.08 4.15
CA GLY A 121 8.24 -30.84 3.44
C GLY A 121 7.15 -29.78 3.44
N ARG A 122 5.94 -30.07 3.91
CA ARG A 122 4.90 -29.06 4.10
C ARG A 122 4.99 -28.47 5.50
N LEU A 123 5.38 -27.20 5.57
CA LEU A 123 5.41 -26.39 6.78
C LEU A 123 4.06 -25.67 6.94
N THR A 124 3.46 -25.79 8.12
CA THR A 124 2.21 -25.12 8.50
C THR A 124 2.41 -24.49 9.87
N LEU A 125 2.09 -23.21 9.97
CA LEU A 125 2.07 -22.44 11.20
C LEU A 125 0.63 -22.02 11.45
N LYS A 126 -0.08 -22.73 12.33
CA LYS A 126 -1.53 -22.58 12.54
C LYS A 126 -1.98 -23.13 13.90
N PRO A 127 -2.49 -22.30 14.83
CA PRO A 127 -2.52 -20.84 14.77
C PRO A 127 -1.13 -20.23 15.06
N PHE A 128 -0.93 -19.00 14.60
CA PHE A 128 0.13 -18.10 15.06
C PHE A 128 -0.49 -16.86 15.69
N GLN A 129 0.05 -16.44 16.83
CA GLN A 129 -0.24 -15.16 17.44
C GLN A 129 1.01 -14.60 18.11
N ALA A 130 1.17 -13.28 18.03
CA ALA A 130 2.23 -12.56 18.70
C ALA A 130 1.80 -11.11 18.98
N VAL A 131 2.45 -10.47 19.96
CA VAL A 131 2.34 -9.03 20.21
C VAL A 131 3.64 -8.36 19.76
N VAL A 132 3.54 -7.44 18.81
CA VAL A 132 4.68 -6.67 18.26
C VAL A 132 4.31 -5.20 18.30
N ALA A 133 5.18 -4.35 18.82
CA ALA A 133 4.94 -2.91 18.95
C ALA A 133 3.51 -2.60 19.48
N ASP A 134 3.13 -3.24 20.58
CA ASP A 134 1.80 -3.20 21.22
C ASP A 134 0.58 -3.66 20.39
N GLY A 135 0.78 -3.98 19.11
CA GLY A 135 -0.25 -4.58 18.27
C GLY A 135 -0.27 -6.10 18.38
N THR A 136 -1.44 -6.69 18.13
CA THR A 136 -1.60 -8.14 18.01
C THR A 136 -1.51 -8.55 16.55
N ILE A 137 -0.65 -9.50 16.23
CA ILE A 137 -0.57 -10.16 14.93
C ILE A 137 -1.09 -11.58 15.13
N SER A 138 -2.00 -12.04 14.26
CA SER A 138 -2.52 -13.40 14.31
C SER A 138 -2.80 -13.93 12.92
N GLY A 139 -2.75 -15.25 12.75
CA GLY A 139 -3.11 -15.88 11.49
C GLY A 139 -2.39 -17.19 11.22
N ASP A 140 -2.26 -17.52 9.94
CA ASP A 140 -1.72 -18.79 9.47
C ASP A 140 -0.74 -18.59 8.31
N ILE A 141 0.32 -19.41 8.29
CA ILE A 141 1.30 -19.47 7.20
C ILE A 141 1.47 -20.92 6.75
N VAL A 142 1.47 -21.16 5.44
CA VAL A 142 1.70 -22.49 4.85
C VAL A 142 2.74 -22.38 3.74
N LEU A 143 3.77 -23.22 3.80
CA LEU A 143 4.83 -23.33 2.80
C LEU A 143 5.00 -24.79 2.37
N GLY A 144 4.81 -25.08 1.09
CA GLY A 144 4.98 -26.40 0.50
C GLY A 144 6.39 -26.62 -0.06
N ALA A 145 7.38 -26.82 0.81
CA ALA A 145 8.75 -27.10 0.38
C ALA A 145 8.92 -28.49 -0.27
N ASP A 146 7.89 -29.33 -0.29
CA ASP A 146 7.84 -30.62 -0.97
C ASP A 146 7.86 -30.52 -2.51
N GLN A 147 7.55 -29.34 -3.05
CA GLN A 147 7.46 -29.11 -4.49
C GLN A 147 8.71 -28.40 -5.05
N ALA A 148 9.00 -28.62 -6.33
CA ALA A 148 10.10 -27.92 -7.02
C ALA A 148 9.87 -26.41 -7.11
N VAL A 149 8.61 -25.99 -7.22
CA VAL A 149 8.16 -24.60 -7.14
C VAL A 149 7.26 -24.47 -5.90
N PRO A 150 7.83 -24.11 -4.73
CA PRO A 150 7.10 -24.10 -3.47
C PRO A 150 5.90 -23.14 -3.47
N PRO A 151 4.68 -23.60 -3.16
CA PRO A 151 3.57 -22.71 -2.87
C PRO A 151 3.69 -22.10 -1.47
N LEU A 152 3.35 -20.82 -1.36
CA LEU A 152 3.25 -20.05 -0.13
C LEU A 152 1.82 -19.52 0.01
N SER A 153 1.25 -19.65 1.21
CA SER A 153 0.00 -19.00 1.61
C SER A 153 0.20 -18.27 2.93
N VAL A 154 -0.23 -17.01 2.99
CA VAL A 154 -0.14 -16.15 4.17
C VAL A 154 -1.52 -15.52 4.40
N ASN A 155 -2.07 -15.74 5.58
CA ASN A 155 -3.29 -15.08 6.03
C ASN A 155 -3.03 -14.49 7.41
N LEU A 156 -2.86 -13.18 7.50
CA LEU A 156 -2.55 -12.47 8.74
C LEU A 156 -3.55 -11.33 8.97
N ASP A 157 -3.96 -11.19 10.21
CA ASP A 157 -4.67 -10.03 10.73
C ASP A 157 -3.81 -9.36 11.81
N VAL A 158 -3.69 -8.06 11.68
CA VAL A 158 -2.94 -7.17 12.57
C VAL A 158 -3.92 -6.18 13.17
N ALA A 159 -3.91 -6.06 14.50
CA ALA A 159 -4.75 -5.14 15.22
C ALA A 159 -3.91 -4.20 16.09
N LYS A 160 -4.15 -2.90 15.96
CA LYS A 160 -3.59 -1.82 16.77
C LYS A 160 -2.05 -1.81 16.85
N LEU A 161 -1.38 -2.12 15.74
CA LEU A 161 0.08 -2.04 15.64
C LEU A 161 0.54 -0.59 15.78
N ASP A 162 1.34 -0.28 16.80
CA ASP A 162 1.95 1.04 16.97
C ASP A 162 3.14 1.17 15.99
N TYR A 163 2.89 1.87 14.88
CA TYR A 163 3.93 2.04 13.85
C TYR A 163 5.03 3.00 14.29
N GLY A 164 4.78 3.89 15.26
CA GLY A 164 5.82 4.74 15.85
C GLY A 164 6.83 3.90 16.65
N LYS A 165 6.33 3.01 17.52
CA LYS A 165 7.18 2.06 18.26
C LYS A 165 7.89 1.07 17.35
N LEU A 166 7.21 0.59 16.30
CA LEU A 166 7.83 -0.31 15.33
C LEU A 166 9.02 0.36 14.62
N VAL A 167 8.86 1.58 14.13
CA VAL A 167 9.94 2.34 13.47
C VAL A 167 11.08 2.63 14.45
N ALA A 168 10.77 3.05 15.67
CA ALA A 168 11.77 3.28 16.71
C ALA A 168 12.56 2.00 17.06
N ALA A 169 11.90 0.83 17.08
CA ALA A 169 12.55 -0.46 17.32
C ALA A 169 13.53 -0.87 16.20
N MET A 170 13.35 -0.34 14.98
CA MET A 170 14.30 -0.50 13.87
C MET A 170 15.49 0.48 13.96
N GLY A 171 15.52 1.37 14.95
CA GLY A 171 16.54 2.41 15.10
C GLY A 171 16.30 3.66 14.26
N GLU A 172 15.12 3.77 13.64
CA GLU A 172 14.72 4.90 12.80
C GLU A 172 13.85 5.89 13.57
N LYS A 173 13.82 7.15 13.12
CA LYS A 173 12.96 8.18 13.72
C LYS A 173 11.55 8.10 13.12
N PRO A 174 10.48 7.95 13.93
CA PRO A 174 9.11 7.97 13.43
C PRO A 174 8.77 9.28 12.73
N VAL A 175 8.16 9.16 11.55
CA VAL A 175 7.62 10.29 10.77
C VAL A 175 6.15 10.54 11.05
N ALA A 176 5.50 9.57 11.68
CA ALA A 176 4.14 9.62 12.16
C ALA A 176 4.03 8.69 13.38
N GLU A 177 3.06 8.97 14.23
CA GLU A 177 2.70 8.20 15.41
C GLU A 177 1.22 7.82 15.38
N GLY A 178 0.91 6.62 15.87
CA GLY A 178 -0.45 6.11 15.93
C GLY A 178 -0.49 4.60 15.76
N THR A 179 -1.70 4.07 15.57
CA THR A 179 -1.91 2.63 15.43
C THR A 179 -2.50 2.28 14.07
N ALA A 180 -2.12 1.11 13.54
CA ALA A 180 -2.67 0.57 12.30
C ALA A 180 -3.24 -0.83 12.50
N ASP A 181 -4.36 -1.09 11.83
CA ASP A 181 -4.91 -2.41 11.59
C ASP A 181 -4.54 -2.84 10.16
N ALA A 182 -4.27 -4.13 9.96
CA ALA A 182 -4.00 -4.65 8.63
C ALA A 182 -4.57 -6.06 8.42
N THR A 183 -5.04 -6.34 7.21
CA THR A 183 -5.40 -7.68 6.75
C THR A 183 -4.56 -8.02 5.53
N ILE A 184 -3.87 -9.16 5.60
CA ILE A 184 -2.92 -9.63 4.59
C ILE A 184 -3.35 -11.02 4.16
N LYS A 185 -3.77 -11.18 2.91
CA LYS A 185 -4.19 -12.48 2.35
C LYS A 185 -3.45 -12.69 1.04
N LEU A 186 -2.38 -13.45 1.07
CA LEU A 186 -1.47 -13.60 -0.05
C LEU A 186 -1.23 -15.07 -0.37
N THR A 187 -1.16 -15.37 -1.65
CA THR A 187 -0.71 -16.66 -2.19
C THR A 187 0.35 -16.41 -3.25
N GLY A 188 1.37 -17.26 -3.30
CA GLY A 188 2.40 -17.17 -4.32
C GLY A 188 3.08 -18.51 -4.53
N VAL A 189 3.91 -18.60 -5.57
CA VAL A 189 4.70 -19.79 -5.86
C VAL A 189 6.11 -19.36 -6.27
N GLY A 190 7.13 -20.02 -5.76
CA GLY A 190 8.51 -19.71 -6.16
C GLY A 190 9.58 -20.31 -5.26
N SER A 191 10.74 -20.57 -5.85
CA SER A 191 11.93 -21.04 -5.14
C SER A 191 12.82 -19.91 -4.63
N SER A 192 12.44 -18.64 -4.83
CA SER A 192 13.09 -17.45 -4.28
C SER A 192 12.04 -16.39 -3.91
N VAL A 193 12.41 -15.42 -3.07
CA VAL A 193 11.53 -14.29 -2.73
C VAL A 193 11.11 -13.56 -4.01
N ARG A 194 12.04 -13.32 -4.93
CA ARG A 194 11.76 -12.69 -6.22
C ARG A 194 10.67 -13.42 -7.01
N GLN A 195 10.74 -14.75 -7.10
CA GLN A 195 9.74 -15.53 -7.84
C GLN A 195 8.36 -15.50 -7.17
N ILE A 196 8.33 -15.63 -5.84
CA ILE A 196 7.09 -15.54 -5.06
C ILE A 196 6.41 -14.19 -5.29
N MET A 197 7.17 -13.10 -5.20
CA MET A 197 6.66 -11.74 -5.39
C MET A 197 6.20 -11.50 -6.84
N ALA A 198 6.92 -12.01 -7.83
CA ALA A 198 6.55 -11.90 -9.24
C ALA A 198 5.23 -12.62 -9.60
N GLY A 199 4.90 -13.69 -8.89
CA GLY A 199 3.68 -14.46 -9.06
C GLY A 199 2.61 -14.22 -7.99
N LEU A 200 2.75 -13.19 -7.14
CA LEU A 200 1.92 -13.01 -5.96
C LEU A 200 0.47 -12.66 -6.33
N ASP A 201 -0.48 -13.30 -5.68
CA ASP A 201 -1.92 -13.02 -5.79
C ASP A 201 -2.49 -12.76 -4.41
N GLY A 202 -3.49 -11.88 -4.31
CA GLY A 202 -4.21 -11.66 -3.05
C GLY A 202 -4.57 -10.21 -2.76
N LYS A 203 -4.66 -9.89 -1.47
CA LYS A 203 -5.09 -8.58 -0.97
C LYS A 203 -4.25 -8.14 0.20
N LEU A 204 -3.96 -6.84 0.24
CA LEU A 204 -3.34 -6.15 1.36
C LEU A 204 -4.22 -4.95 1.70
N ARG A 205 -4.68 -4.87 2.94
CA ARG A 205 -5.39 -3.70 3.43
C ARG A 205 -4.77 -3.23 4.74
N LEU A 206 -4.40 -1.96 4.81
CA LEU A 206 -3.92 -1.28 6.00
C LEU A 206 -4.81 -0.07 6.26
N VAL A 207 -5.21 0.10 7.51
CA VAL A 207 -6.03 1.20 7.99
C VAL A 207 -5.43 1.78 9.26
N SER A 208 -5.32 3.09 9.34
CA SER A 208 -4.92 3.84 10.52
C SER A 208 -5.91 4.98 10.69
N GLU A 209 -6.37 5.21 11.91
CA GLU A 209 -7.26 6.31 12.27
C GLU A 209 -6.71 7.04 13.49
N LYS A 210 -6.94 8.36 13.56
CA LYS A 210 -6.57 9.19 14.73
C LYS A 210 -5.08 9.11 15.10
N GLY A 211 -4.22 9.22 14.10
CA GLY A 211 -2.77 9.31 14.30
C GLY A 211 -2.29 10.76 14.34
N ARG A 212 -0.96 10.91 14.29
CA ARG A 212 -0.28 12.19 14.23
C ARG A 212 0.89 12.12 13.27
N ILE A 213 1.05 13.12 12.42
CA ILE A 213 2.21 13.28 11.56
C ILE A 213 3.22 14.17 12.28
N GLU A 214 4.45 13.68 12.42
CA GLU A 214 5.50 14.44 13.07
C GLU A 214 6.02 15.55 12.17
N SER A 215 6.30 16.71 12.77
CA SER A 215 6.66 17.93 12.03
C SER A 215 8.02 17.84 11.33
N ASN A 216 8.81 16.82 11.69
CA ASN A 216 10.12 16.58 11.14
C ASN A 216 10.12 15.81 9.81
N LEU A 217 8.94 15.60 9.20
CA LEU A 217 8.81 15.11 7.82
C LEU A 217 9.70 15.92 6.86
N LEU A 218 9.85 17.21 7.16
CA LEU A 218 10.66 18.20 6.45
C LEU A 218 12.14 17.80 6.31
N ASN A 219 12.67 16.97 7.20
CA ASN A 219 14.08 16.55 7.18
C ASN A 219 14.31 15.28 6.36
N ILE A 220 13.25 14.58 5.94
CA ILE A 220 13.31 13.28 5.26
C ILE A 220 12.79 13.39 3.82
N ALA A 221 11.86 14.31 3.58
CA ALA A 221 11.35 14.59 2.24
C ALA A 221 12.39 15.34 1.39
N SER A 222 12.53 14.96 0.11
CA SER A 222 13.36 15.71 -0.84
C SER A 222 12.81 17.12 -1.05
N ALA A 223 13.67 18.04 -1.48
CA ALA A 223 13.27 19.41 -1.83
C ALA A 223 12.09 19.44 -2.84
N ASP A 224 12.04 18.47 -3.76
CA ASP A 224 10.95 18.32 -4.72
C ASP A 224 9.62 17.98 -4.01
N ILE A 225 9.59 16.97 -3.14
CA ILE A 225 8.37 16.62 -2.37
C ILE A 225 7.90 17.81 -1.53
N MET A 226 8.86 18.50 -0.90
CA MET A 226 8.62 19.67 -0.07
C MET A 226 8.00 20.84 -0.85
N SER A 227 8.44 21.04 -2.10
CA SER A 227 7.86 22.05 -2.98
C SER A 227 6.44 21.70 -3.44
N ALA A 228 6.12 20.40 -3.54
CA ALA A 228 4.83 19.90 -4.00
C ALA A 228 3.76 19.86 -2.89
N LEU A 229 4.21 19.69 -1.65
CA LEU A 229 3.38 19.60 -0.44
C LEU A 229 3.81 20.74 0.50
N PRO A 230 3.29 21.96 0.32
CA PRO A 230 3.48 23.02 1.32
C PRO A 230 2.78 22.57 2.60
N LEU A 231 3.51 21.88 3.49
CA LEU A 231 2.99 21.38 4.75
C LEU A 231 2.59 22.59 5.58
N VAL A 232 1.30 22.67 5.87
CA VAL A 232 0.69 23.80 6.56
C VAL A 232 1.01 23.66 8.04
N ASP A 233 1.53 24.73 8.65
CA ASP A 233 2.01 24.75 10.04
C ASP A 233 0.87 24.86 11.09
N SER A 234 -0.38 24.62 10.71
CA SER A 234 -1.50 24.74 11.65
C SER A 234 -1.59 23.51 12.56
N LYS A 235 -2.13 23.71 13.77
CA LYS A 235 -2.29 22.63 14.77
C LYS A 235 -2.99 21.38 14.23
N GLY A 236 -3.99 21.53 13.36
CA GLY A 236 -4.79 20.41 12.83
C GLY A 236 -4.21 19.72 11.59
N ASP A 237 -3.15 20.25 10.99
CA ASP A 237 -2.53 19.66 9.79
C ASP A 237 -1.65 18.44 10.13
N LYS A 238 -1.29 18.34 11.42
CA LYS A 238 -0.52 17.24 12.01
C LYS A 238 -1.41 16.11 12.51
N ASP A 239 -2.72 16.34 12.64
CA ASP A 239 -3.63 15.32 13.13
C ASP A 239 -4.06 14.43 11.96
N LEU A 240 -3.54 13.21 11.91
CA LEU A 240 -3.91 12.21 10.90
C LEU A 240 -5.31 11.69 11.24
N ARG A 241 -6.30 12.01 10.40
CA ARG A 241 -7.67 11.52 10.54
C ARG A 241 -7.76 10.07 10.13
N CYS A 242 -7.31 9.77 8.90
CA CYS A 242 -7.18 8.42 8.42
C CYS A 242 -5.99 8.26 7.47
N ALA A 243 -5.41 7.07 7.43
CA ALA A 243 -4.60 6.57 6.34
C ALA A 243 -5.10 5.19 5.94
N VAL A 244 -5.34 4.99 4.65
CA VAL A 244 -5.80 3.72 4.08
C VAL A 244 -4.93 3.37 2.89
N ALA A 245 -4.40 2.14 2.90
CA ALA A 245 -3.73 1.52 1.77
C ALA A 245 -4.40 0.17 1.49
N ASP A 246 -5.16 0.08 0.40
CA ASP A 246 -5.91 -1.11 -0.01
C ASP A 246 -5.48 -1.51 -1.42
N PHE A 247 -4.87 -2.68 -1.54
CA PHE A 247 -4.31 -3.20 -2.78
C PHE A 247 -4.92 -4.56 -3.12
N ASP A 248 -5.35 -4.69 -4.37
CA ASP A 248 -5.60 -5.99 -5.00
C ASP A 248 -4.35 -6.38 -5.80
N ILE A 249 -3.83 -7.58 -5.56
CA ILE A 249 -2.62 -8.09 -6.20
C ILE A 249 -2.99 -9.24 -7.12
N VAL A 250 -2.62 -9.12 -8.39
CA VAL A 250 -2.85 -10.17 -9.40
C VAL A 250 -1.56 -10.44 -10.16
N LYS A 251 -1.06 -11.66 -10.05
CA LYS A 251 0.17 -12.14 -10.71
C LYS A 251 1.34 -11.18 -10.50
N GLY A 252 1.57 -10.71 -9.28
CA GLY A 252 2.64 -9.77 -8.94
C GLY A 252 2.39 -8.31 -9.34
N ILE A 253 1.19 -7.93 -9.79
CA ILE A 253 0.83 -6.53 -9.99
C ILE A 253 -0.13 -6.10 -8.88
N ALA A 254 0.35 -5.24 -7.98
CA ALA A 254 -0.43 -4.67 -6.89
C ALA A 254 -1.06 -3.34 -7.33
N ASN A 255 -2.38 -3.33 -7.53
CA ASN A 255 -3.12 -2.13 -7.93
C ASN A 255 -3.80 -1.50 -6.71
N ALA A 256 -3.63 -0.19 -6.54
CA ALA A 256 -4.26 0.55 -5.46
C ALA A 256 -5.77 0.64 -5.71
N LYS A 257 -6.56 -0.02 -4.87
CA LYS A 257 -8.00 0.17 -4.79
C LYS A 257 -8.33 1.47 -4.06
N ALA A 258 -7.63 1.72 -2.95
CA ALA A 258 -7.68 2.98 -2.23
C ALA A 258 -6.31 3.29 -1.63
N LEU A 259 -5.77 4.46 -1.93
CA LEU A 259 -4.59 5.00 -1.26
C LEU A 259 -4.95 6.40 -0.81
N VAL A 260 -5.22 6.57 0.48
CA VAL A 260 -5.74 7.84 1.04
C VAL A 260 -5.00 8.17 2.31
N ILE A 261 -4.60 9.42 2.45
CA ILE A 261 -4.12 10.00 3.70
C ILE A 261 -4.91 11.29 3.90
N GLU A 262 -5.53 11.48 5.06
CA GLU A 262 -6.27 12.70 5.37
C GLU A 262 -5.86 13.26 6.72
N THR A 263 -5.62 14.57 6.76
CA THR A 263 -5.39 15.35 7.97
C THR A 263 -6.50 16.39 8.13
N GLY A 264 -6.41 17.25 9.14
CA GLY A 264 -7.37 18.35 9.33
C GLY A 264 -7.41 19.38 8.19
N GLY A 265 -6.35 19.51 7.40
CA GLY A 265 -6.24 20.51 6.32
C GLY A 265 -6.09 19.96 4.91
N LEU A 266 -5.73 18.68 4.75
CA LEU A 266 -5.35 18.10 3.45
C LEU A 266 -5.84 16.66 3.33
N SER A 267 -6.35 16.29 2.15
CA SER A 267 -6.39 14.89 1.70
C SER A 267 -5.34 14.67 0.63
N VAL A 268 -4.65 13.55 0.68
CA VAL A 268 -3.81 13.03 -0.40
C VAL A 268 -4.46 11.75 -0.90
N VAL A 269 -4.82 11.73 -2.18
CA VAL A 269 -5.44 10.58 -2.83
C VAL A 269 -4.47 10.03 -3.87
N GLY A 270 -4.03 8.80 -3.68
CA GLY A 270 -3.13 8.08 -4.55
C GLY A 270 -3.85 7.14 -5.51
N VAL A 271 -3.34 7.02 -6.73
CA VAL A 271 -3.75 6.01 -7.72
C VAL A 271 -2.54 5.37 -8.38
N GLY A 272 -2.76 4.27 -9.09
CA GLY A 272 -1.72 3.52 -9.80
C GLY A 272 -1.41 2.19 -9.11
N GLY A 273 -0.16 1.74 -9.24
CA GLY A 273 0.23 0.44 -8.70
C GLY A 273 1.73 0.21 -8.61
N VAL A 274 2.05 -1.00 -8.15
CA VAL A 274 3.40 -1.52 -7.98
C VAL A 274 3.51 -2.84 -8.76
N ASN A 275 4.53 -2.95 -9.59
CA ASN A 275 4.86 -4.20 -10.26
C ASN A 275 5.93 -4.93 -9.43
N LEU A 276 5.52 -5.97 -8.72
CA LEU A 276 6.40 -6.77 -7.85
C LEU A 276 7.34 -7.69 -8.66
N ARG A 277 7.13 -7.84 -9.97
CA ARG A 277 7.96 -8.69 -10.85
C ARG A 277 9.31 -8.05 -11.13
N ASP A 278 9.30 -6.76 -11.41
CA ASP A 278 10.48 -5.93 -11.71
C ASP A 278 10.70 -4.82 -10.66
N GLU A 279 9.89 -4.80 -9.61
CA GLU A 279 9.93 -3.87 -8.48
C GLU A 279 9.75 -2.41 -8.89
N THR A 280 9.02 -2.17 -9.99
CA THR A 280 8.74 -0.80 -10.45
C THR A 280 7.50 -0.21 -9.82
N LEU A 281 7.54 1.11 -9.64
CA LEU A 281 6.47 1.93 -9.10
C LEU A 281 5.87 2.81 -10.20
N ASN A 282 4.55 2.93 -10.22
CA ASN A 282 3.86 3.98 -10.98
C ASN A 282 2.65 4.46 -10.18
N LEU A 283 2.93 5.34 -9.22
CA LEU A 283 1.92 5.93 -8.36
C LEU A 283 1.82 7.42 -8.65
N VAL A 284 0.62 7.99 -8.51
CA VAL A 284 0.44 9.44 -8.49
C VAL A 284 -0.35 9.80 -7.25
N LEU A 285 0.22 10.68 -6.44
CA LEU A 285 -0.38 11.24 -5.24
C LEU A 285 -0.96 12.61 -5.58
N GLU A 286 -2.27 12.76 -5.49
CA GLU A 286 -2.95 14.03 -5.71
C GLU A 286 -3.34 14.68 -4.37
N PRO A 287 -2.66 15.77 -3.95
CA PRO A 287 -3.06 16.56 -2.80
C PRO A 287 -4.33 17.40 -3.11
N ARG A 288 -5.24 17.48 -2.13
CA ARG A 288 -6.52 18.19 -2.17
C ARG A 288 -6.74 18.94 -0.85
N ALA A 289 -6.70 20.26 -0.89
CA ALA A 289 -6.96 21.08 0.29
C ALA A 289 -8.41 20.94 0.76
N LYS A 290 -8.62 20.77 2.07
CA LYS A 290 -9.96 20.74 2.71
C LYS A 290 -10.53 22.14 2.94
N LYS A 291 -9.71 23.17 2.83
CA LYS A 291 -10.09 24.58 3.01
C LYS A 291 -9.53 25.42 1.86
N THR A 292 -10.28 26.42 1.42
CA THR A 292 -9.82 27.40 0.43
C THR A 292 -8.71 28.25 1.03
N SER A 293 -7.55 28.27 0.38
CA SER A 293 -6.40 29.12 0.75
C SER A 293 -5.58 29.40 -0.51
N LEU A 294 -4.81 30.50 -0.54
CA LEU A 294 -3.88 30.77 -1.64
C LEU A 294 -2.87 29.61 -1.83
N LEU A 295 -2.57 28.87 -0.76
CA LEU A 295 -1.69 27.70 -0.77
C LEU A 295 -2.28 26.50 -1.53
N SER A 296 -3.62 26.41 -1.69
CA SER A 296 -4.22 25.29 -2.43
C SER A 296 -3.92 25.36 -3.93
N ALA A 297 -3.60 26.54 -4.46
CA ALA A 297 -3.17 26.72 -5.85
C ALA A 297 -1.72 26.22 -6.09
N ALA A 298 -0.92 26.11 -5.03
CA ALA A 298 0.48 25.66 -5.11
C ALA A 298 0.63 24.13 -4.97
N MET A 299 -0.40 23.43 -4.49
CA MET A 299 -0.38 21.97 -4.36
C MET A 299 -0.40 21.35 -5.75
N VAL A 300 0.54 20.46 -6.08
CA VAL A 300 0.63 19.78 -7.39
C VAL A 300 0.68 18.26 -7.21
N PRO A 301 0.15 17.46 -8.15
CA PRO A 301 0.29 16.01 -8.06
C PRO A 301 1.75 15.59 -8.09
N VAL A 302 2.10 14.58 -7.29
CA VAL A 302 3.44 14.00 -7.24
C VAL A 302 3.36 12.60 -7.84
N ALA A 303 4.05 12.38 -8.95
CA ALA A 303 4.25 11.03 -9.49
C ALA A 303 5.43 10.36 -8.76
N ILE A 304 5.25 9.14 -8.26
CA ILE A 304 6.32 8.34 -7.68
C ILE A 304 6.60 7.20 -8.66
N ARG A 305 7.80 7.23 -9.25
CA ARG A 305 8.27 6.25 -10.24
C ARG A 305 9.59 5.63 -9.81
N GLY A 306 10.23 4.91 -10.72
CA GLY A 306 11.48 4.21 -10.46
C GLY A 306 11.22 2.83 -9.89
N THR A 307 12.13 2.37 -9.04
CA THR A 307 12.03 1.05 -8.39
C THR A 307 11.67 1.21 -6.92
N LEU A 308 11.23 0.14 -6.26
CA LEU A 308 10.98 0.11 -4.82
C LEU A 308 12.23 0.47 -4.01
N ALA A 309 13.42 0.05 -4.48
CA ALA A 309 14.70 0.37 -3.85
C ALA A 309 15.09 1.84 -4.01
N LYS A 310 14.70 2.45 -5.14
CA LYS A 310 15.01 3.85 -5.46
C LYS A 310 13.77 4.52 -6.05
N PRO A 311 12.81 4.92 -5.20
CA PRO A 311 11.65 5.68 -5.64
C PRO A 311 12.10 7.08 -6.07
N GLU A 312 11.57 7.55 -7.19
CA GLU A 312 11.87 8.86 -7.78
C GLU A 312 10.57 9.69 -7.82
N PRO A 313 10.36 10.58 -6.83
CA PRO A 313 9.28 11.55 -6.84
C PRO A 313 9.50 12.57 -7.97
N LYS A 314 8.46 12.82 -8.77
CA LYS A 314 8.44 13.83 -9.83
C LYS A 314 7.24 14.74 -9.64
N VAL A 315 7.48 16.04 -9.72
CA VAL A 315 6.52 17.10 -9.36
C VAL A 315 5.99 17.84 -10.60
N ASN A 316 6.42 17.44 -11.81
CA ASN A 316 6.05 18.10 -13.04
C ASN A 316 4.72 17.57 -13.62
N PRO A 317 3.70 18.42 -13.87
CA PRO A 317 2.45 18.02 -14.52
C PRO A 317 2.63 17.37 -15.90
N ALA A 318 3.64 17.76 -16.67
CA ALA A 318 3.97 17.14 -17.96
C ALA A 318 4.40 15.67 -17.78
N ASP A 319 5.03 15.34 -16.65
CA ASP A 319 5.43 13.97 -16.32
C ASP A 319 4.24 13.08 -15.94
N LEU A 320 3.04 13.63 -15.73
CA LEU A 320 1.84 12.83 -15.52
C LEU A 320 1.37 12.15 -16.82
N VAL A 321 1.72 12.71 -17.98
CA VAL A 321 1.30 12.23 -19.31
C VAL A 321 2.35 11.32 -19.98
N THR A 322 3.64 11.56 -19.73
CA THR A 322 4.74 10.84 -20.40
C THR A 322 4.90 9.37 -19.96
N GLY A 323 4.37 9.00 -18.79
CA GLY A 323 4.46 7.64 -18.24
C GLY A 323 3.58 6.57 -18.92
N VAL A 324 2.71 6.94 -19.87
CA VAL A 324 1.84 5.99 -20.59
C VAL A 324 2.49 5.48 -21.89
N ALA A 325 3.51 6.18 -22.40
CA ALA A 325 4.04 5.94 -23.75
C ALA A 325 5.54 5.55 -23.83
N GLY A 326 6.31 5.67 -22.75
CA GLY A 326 7.74 5.36 -22.75
C GLY A 326 8.08 4.15 -21.88
N ASN A 327 8.61 3.08 -22.50
CA ASN A 327 9.07 1.82 -21.91
C ASN A 327 8.01 0.70 -21.76
N VAL A 328 7.32 0.41 -22.87
CA VAL A 328 6.62 -0.87 -23.08
C VAL A 328 7.63 -1.93 -23.56
N VAL A 329 8.62 -2.27 -22.75
CA VAL A 329 9.52 -3.42 -23.06
C VAL A 329 8.99 -4.70 -22.41
N SER A 330 8.09 -4.60 -21.43
CA SER A 330 7.36 -5.71 -20.85
C SER A 330 5.87 -5.35 -20.81
N GLY A 331 5.00 -6.19 -21.40
CA GLY A 331 3.56 -5.94 -21.56
C GLY A 331 2.73 -5.76 -20.28
N ALA A 332 3.36 -5.54 -19.12
CA ALA A 332 2.73 -5.34 -17.81
C ALA A 332 2.44 -3.87 -17.47
N ALA A 333 3.13 -2.90 -18.08
CA ALA A 333 2.96 -1.48 -17.78
C ALA A 333 1.56 -0.93 -18.12
N ALA A 334 0.88 -1.53 -19.11
CA ALA A 334 -0.47 -1.12 -19.54
C ALA A 334 -1.56 -1.42 -18.50
N VAL A 335 -1.31 -2.27 -17.50
CA VAL A 335 -2.33 -2.70 -16.52
C VAL A 335 -2.37 -1.80 -15.28
N MET A 336 -1.29 -1.04 -15.00
CA MET A 336 -1.20 -0.15 -13.83
C MET A 336 -1.87 1.22 -14.03
N THR A 337 -2.70 1.38 -15.07
CA THR A 337 -3.31 2.68 -15.42
C THR A 337 -4.61 2.98 -14.67
N MET A 338 -5.05 2.11 -13.75
CA MET A 338 -6.31 2.28 -13.01
C MET A 338 -6.34 3.63 -12.28
N GLY A 339 -7.04 4.61 -12.86
CA GLY A 339 -7.16 5.97 -12.33
C GLY A 339 -6.17 7.01 -12.88
N LEU A 340 -5.05 6.60 -13.49
CA LEU A 340 -4.07 7.55 -14.06
C LEU A 340 -4.66 8.36 -15.22
N SER A 341 -5.54 7.76 -16.02
CA SER A 341 -6.25 8.46 -17.10
C SER A 341 -7.27 9.48 -16.56
N ALA A 342 -7.85 9.24 -15.38
CA ALA A 342 -8.71 10.22 -14.72
C ALA A 342 -7.90 11.41 -14.21
N LEU A 343 -6.70 11.16 -13.68
CA LEU A 343 -5.76 12.20 -13.25
C LEU A 343 -5.25 13.07 -14.39
N ALA A 344 -4.96 12.46 -15.54
CA ALA A 344 -4.58 13.20 -16.74
C ALA A 344 -5.70 14.17 -17.21
N GLN A 345 -6.95 14.03 -16.76
CA GLN A 345 -8.02 14.99 -17.04
C GLN A 345 -8.15 16.06 -15.94
N THR A 346 -7.81 15.73 -14.69
CA THR A 346 -7.92 16.67 -13.55
C THR A 346 -6.76 17.64 -13.49
N ALA A 347 -5.53 17.20 -13.80
CA ALA A 347 -4.34 18.05 -13.77
C ALA A 347 -4.46 19.28 -14.70
N PHE A 348 -5.13 19.14 -15.84
CA PHE A 348 -5.32 20.24 -16.81
C PHE A 348 -6.52 21.14 -16.52
N ASN A 349 -7.50 20.69 -15.73
CA ASN A 349 -8.76 21.40 -15.47
C ASN A 349 -8.93 21.81 -13.99
N ARG A 350 -7.83 22.10 -13.30
CA ARG A 350 -7.86 22.56 -11.90
C ARG A 350 -8.48 23.95 -11.79
N VAL A 351 -9.80 24.00 -11.67
CA VAL A 351 -10.47 25.15 -11.09
C VAL A 351 -10.29 25.04 -9.58
N ALA A 352 -9.73 26.08 -8.96
CA ALA A 352 -9.42 26.16 -7.52
C ALA A 352 -10.70 26.18 -6.66
N LYS A 353 -11.41 25.05 -6.58
CA LYS A 353 -12.55 24.84 -5.69
C LYS A 353 -12.20 23.83 -4.61
N THR A 354 -12.77 24.05 -3.43
CA THR A 354 -12.69 23.14 -2.27
C THR A 354 -13.24 21.77 -2.66
N ASP A 355 -12.52 20.72 -2.29
CA ASP A 355 -12.99 19.36 -2.45
C ASP A 355 -13.69 18.90 -1.17
N GLU A 356 -15.01 18.78 -1.23
CA GLU A 356 -15.83 18.32 -0.11
C GLU A 356 -15.95 16.80 -0.03
N THR A 357 -15.26 16.07 -0.92
CA THR A 357 -15.31 14.60 -0.92
C THR A 357 -14.69 14.04 0.36
N ASP A 358 -15.45 13.18 1.03
CA ASP A 358 -14.96 12.38 2.15
C ASP A 358 -14.28 11.11 1.63
N TYR A 359 -13.01 11.26 1.22
CA TYR A 359 -12.19 10.16 0.74
C TYR A 359 -11.92 9.11 1.82
N CYS A 360 -11.79 9.52 3.09
CA CYS A 360 -11.64 8.60 4.21
C CYS A 360 -12.86 7.70 4.37
N ALA A 361 -14.08 8.25 4.38
CA ALA A 361 -15.29 7.43 4.48
C ALA A 361 -15.39 6.39 3.35
N GLN A 362 -15.02 6.78 2.12
CA GLN A 362 -14.99 5.85 0.99
C GLN A 362 -13.93 4.75 1.17
N ALA A 363 -12.70 5.13 1.54
CA ALA A 363 -11.58 4.21 1.72
C ALA A 363 -11.79 3.25 2.90
N LEU A 364 -12.30 3.74 4.03
CA LEU A 364 -12.66 2.96 5.22
C LEU A 364 -13.79 1.97 4.92
N ALA A 365 -14.76 2.35 4.07
CA ALA A 365 -15.80 1.45 3.57
C ALA A 365 -15.29 0.43 2.52
N GLY A 366 -13.99 0.41 2.21
CA GLY A 366 -13.39 -0.51 1.25
C GLY A 366 -13.80 -0.27 -0.20
N LYS A 367 -14.23 0.95 -0.55
CA LYS A 367 -14.58 1.32 -1.92
C LYS A 367 -13.32 1.64 -2.73
N GLN A 368 -13.44 1.57 -4.06
CA GLN A 368 -12.40 2.12 -4.92
C GLN A 368 -12.40 3.65 -4.80
N VAL A 369 -11.23 4.24 -4.60
CA VAL A 369 -11.06 5.69 -4.44
C VAL A 369 -10.20 6.23 -5.56
N THR A 370 -10.74 7.20 -6.28
CA THR A 370 -10.00 8.00 -7.27
C THR A 370 -10.26 9.48 -6.99
N PRO A 371 -9.31 10.38 -7.28
CA PRO A 371 -9.53 11.80 -7.10
C PRO A 371 -10.76 12.30 -7.87
N ALA A 372 -11.59 13.11 -7.22
CA ALA A 372 -12.78 13.66 -7.85
C ALA A 372 -12.39 14.54 -9.04
N LYS A 373 -13.05 14.29 -10.19
CA LYS A 373 -12.97 15.18 -11.35
C LYS A 373 -13.46 16.55 -10.90
N GLY A 374 -12.62 17.58 -11.03
CA GLY A 374 -13.03 18.96 -10.75
C GLY A 374 -14.37 19.22 -11.44
N SER A 375 -15.40 19.54 -10.67
CA SER A 375 -16.74 19.71 -11.21
C SER A 375 -16.68 20.84 -12.24
N LYS A 376 -17.03 20.51 -13.49
CA LYS A 376 -17.27 21.51 -14.55
C LYS A 376 -18.18 22.57 -13.94
N PRO A 377 -17.93 23.88 -14.13
CA PRO A 377 -18.90 24.87 -13.68
C PRO A 377 -20.26 24.43 -14.21
N ALA A 378 -21.21 24.20 -13.30
CA ALA A 378 -22.60 24.38 -13.68
C ALA A 378 -22.58 25.73 -14.38
N LYS A 379 -23.00 25.77 -15.64
CA LYS A 379 -23.34 27.05 -16.26
C LYS A 379 -24.24 27.69 -15.23
N GLU A 380 -23.71 28.70 -14.55
CA GLU A 380 -24.52 29.69 -13.91
C GLU A 380 -25.50 30.04 -15.01
N SER A 381 -26.76 29.68 -14.79
CA SER A 381 -27.84 30.16 -15.62
C SER A 381 -27.68 31.66 -15.53
N GLN A 382 -26.96 32.25 -16.49
CA GLN A 382 -27.11 33.63 -16.84
C GLN A 382 -28.62 33.72 -17.03
N GLN A 383 -29.28 34.29 -16.02
CA GLN A 383 -30.55 34.93 -16.23
C GLN A 383 -30.27 35.86 -17.40
N ALA A 384 -30.68 35.41 -18.58
CA ALA A 384 -30.90 36.31 -19.69
C ALA A 384 -31.71 37.47 -19.09
N PRO A 385 -31.33 38.73 -19.35
CA PRO A 385 -32.17 39.84 -18.93
C PRO A 385 -33.58 39.55 -19.43
N ALA A 386 -34.55 39.62 -18.52
CA ALA A 386 -35.94 39.28 -18.78
C ALA A 386 -36.38 39.93 -20.09
N GLN A 387 -36.56 39.11 -21.13
CA GLN A 387 -37.28 39.54 -22.31
C GLN A 387 -38.72 39.73 -21.85
N GLN A 388 -39.13 40.99 -21.72
CA GLN A 388 -40.51 41.38 -21.58
C GLN A 388 -41.30 40.70 -22.70
N GLN A 389 -42.23 39.83 -22.32
CA GLN A 389 -43.27 39.33 -23.21
C GLN A 389 -44.02 40.53 -23.80
N PRO A 390 -44.28 40.56 -25.12
CA PRO A 390 -45.21 41.53 -25.68
C PRO A 390 -46.59 41.30 -25.08
N GLN A 391 -47.15 42.32 -24.45
CA GLN A 391 -48.55 42.35 -24.03
C GLN A 391 -49.43 42.10 -25.25
N SER A 392 -50.18 41.01 -25.23
CA SER A 392 -51.27 40.75 -26.16
C SER A 392 -52.38 41.77 -25.96
N GLN A 393 -52.54 42.68 -26.93
CA GLN A 393 -53.73 43.53 -27.05
C GLN A 393 -54.94 42.70 -27.47
N PRO A 394 -56.16 43.05 -27.02
CA PRO A 394 -57.38 42.34 -27.38
C PRO A 394 -57.75 42.56 -28.85
N ALA A 395 -58.15 41.48 -29.52
CA ALA A 395 -58.59 41.50 -30.91
C ALA A 395 -59.95 42.19 -31.06
N ASP A 396 -60.02 43.13 -32.01
CA ASP A 396 -61.24 43.84 -32.40
C ASP A 396 -62.07 42.99 -33.41
N PRO A 397 -63.31 42.58 -33.08
CA PRO A 397 -64.08 41.57 -33.81
C PRO A 397 -64.64 42.01 -35.19
N VAL A 398 -64.35 43.22 -35.67
CA VAL A 398 -64.96 43.75 -36.91
C VAL A 398 -64.17 43.44 -38.19
N LYS A 399 -62.91 42.96 -38.11
CA LYS A 399 -62.07 42.67 -39.30
C LYS A 399 -62.05 41.22 -39.78
N GLN A 400 -62.78 40.30 -39.13
CA GLN A 400 -62.85 38.89 -39.56
C GLN A 400 -64.04 38.57 -40.49
N LEU A 401 -64.99 39.50 -40.68
CA LEU A 401 -66.14 39.27 -41.56
C LEU A 401 -65.83 39.51 -43.05
N GLU A 402 -64.76 40.24 -43.39
CA GLU A 402 -64.42 40.56 -44.80
C GLU A 402 -63.51 39.52 -45.48
N LYS A 403 -62.88 38.60 -44.73
CA LYS A 403 -62.03 37.53 -45.31
C LYS A 403 -62.78 36.22 -45.59
N GLY A 404 -64.06 36.12 -45.22
CA GLY A 404 -64.91 34.94 -45.39
C GLY A 404 -65.69 34.86 -46.72
N LEU A 405 -65.65 35.89 -47.58
CA LEU A 405 -66.47 35.96 -48.81
C LEU A 405 -65.66 36.13 -50.11
N GLY A 406 -64.33 35.96 -50.07
CA GLY A 406 -63.45 36.34 -51.18
C GLY A 406 -63.11 35.29 -52.24
N ASN A 407 -63.50 34.02 -52.12
CA ASN A 407 -62.92 32.98 -53.00
C ASN A 407 -63.89 31.91 -53.54
N LEU A 408 -65.12 32.30 -53.88
CA LEU A 408 -66.11 31.41 -54.51
C LEU A 408 -66.52 31.82 -55.94
N LYS A 409 -65.77 32.72 -56.60
CA LYS A 409 -66.11 33.25 -57.94
C LYS A 409 -65.35 32.65 -59.13
N SER A 410 -64.56 31.58 -58.98
CA SER A 410 -63.92 30.90 -60.13
C SER A 410 -64.43 29.48 -60.41
N LEU A 411 -65.50 29.01 -59.76
CA LEU A 411 -66.05 27.66 -59.96
C LEU A 411 -67.38 27.58 -60.75
N PHE A 412 -67.91 28.69 -61.26
CA PHE A 412 -68.99 28.65 -62.26
C PHE A 412 -68.73 29.70 -63.34
N GLY A 413 -68.13 29.27 -64.45
CA GLY A 413 -67.81 30.14 -65.57
C GLY A 413 -69.02 30.53 -66.42
N LYS A 414 -68.92 31.71 -67.03
CA LYS A 414 -69.29 32.02 -68.41
C LYS A 414 -68.50 33.25 -68.86
#